data_AF-A0A931WW81-F1
#
_entry.id   AF-A0A931WW81-F1
#
_cell.length_a   1.000
_cell.length_b   1.000
_cell.length_c   1.000
_cell.angle_alpha   90.00
_cell.angle_beta   90.00
_cell.angle_gamma   90.00
#
_symmetry.space_group_name_H-M   'P 1'
#
loop_
_entity.id
_entity.type
_entity.pdbx_description
1 polymer ?
#
loop_
_entity_poly.entity_id
_entity_poly.type
_entity_poly.pdbx_seq_one_letter_code
_entity_poly.pdbx_strand_id
1 'polypeptide(L)'
;MNKRPLSVFLMFAVLVGTLPTTGNAQAVSGGGPTLSISAPSAILLDAATQKIIYAKSPHVRRPPASTTKVMTALVILNHLSLDTVIRIPNWVVTIEPSKANLRPGERYRVRDLLHASLISSANDAAEVLGVYAAGSRANFARWMNDRARRMGCRDTHFGNASGLPPALQYSTVYDLALIMKEARRYPFIVDSLGRKFHTIKSLEGRRIHLKNHNKLLWRSPRTVIGKTGYTRKGRHCFVGRIQMGGREVFVSLLGSHRLWKDLKILLDYQFGVALYKIHINQRRYTPSETAAIQAALGRAGIPAGPRDGKFGPRTVRAVELFQKHAGLRSDGILGPLTCKRLTHYGLPAATCR
;
A
#
# COMPACT_ATOMS: atom_id res chain seq x y z
N MET A 1 -63.90 -42.51 -38.02
CA MET A 1 -62.98 -42.30 -36.89
C MET A 1 -62.91 -40.82 -36.58
N ASN A 2 -63.23 -40.45 -35.33
CA ASN A 2 -63.02 -39.18 -34.61
C ASN A 2 -63.46 -37.87 -35.29
N LYS A 3 -64.68 -37.38 -34.98
CA LYS A 3 -65.01 -36.44 -33.88
C LYS A 3 -64.22 -35.13 -33.91
N ARG A 4 -64.92 -34.03 -34.25
CA ARG A 4 -64.62 -32.68 -33.75
C ARG A 4 -65.94 -31.98 -33.37
N PRO A 5 -66.19 -31.75 -32.07
CA PRO A 5 -67.26 -30.86 -31.63
C PRO A 5 -66.74 -29.54 -31.05
N LEU A 6 -67.58 -28.53 -31.22
CA LEU A 6 -67.91 -27.38 -30.38
C LEU A 6 -66.78 -26.47 -29.85
N SER A 7 -66.88 -25.22 -30.33
CA SER A 7 -66.34 -24.00 -29.74
C SER A 7 -66.73 -23.84 -28.28
N VAL A 8 -65.74 -23.60 -27.42
CA VAL A 8 -65.92 -23.10 -26.05
C VAL A 8 -65.25 -21.72 -25.98
N PHE A 9 -66.08 -20.71 -25.73
CA PHE A 9 -65.68 -19.35 -25.39
C PHE A 9 -65.16 -19.39 -23.95
N LEU A 10 -63.86 -19.10 -23.73
CA LEU A 10 -63.32 -18.91 -22.38
C LEU A 10 -62.75 -17.50 -22.24
N MET A 11 -63.48 -16.70 -21.48
CA MET A 11 -63.15 -15.37 -21.01
C MET A 11 -62.00 -15.49 -19.98
N PHE A 12 -60.78 -15.11 -20.35
CA PHE A 12 -59.67 -15.03 -19.40
C PHE A 12 -59.84 -13.77 -18.54
N ALA A 13 -60.20 -13.97 -17.27
CA ALA A 13 -60.17 -12.94 -16.24
C ALA A 13 -58.73 -12.49 -16.01
N VAL A 14 -58.48 -11.18 -16.12
CA VAL A 14 -57.21 -10.55 -15.75
C VAL A 14 -57.10 -10.56 -14.23
N LEU A 15 -56.31 -11.48 -13.69
CA LEU A 15 -55.90 -11.46 -12.29
C LEU A 15 -54.70 -10.50 -12.16
N VAL A 16 -54.94 -9.27 -11.70
CA VAL A 16 -53.88 -8.34 -11.30
C VAL A 16 -53.28 -8.87 -10.00
N GLY A 17 -52.26 -9.72 -10.12
CA GLY A 17 -51.44 -10.16 -8.99
C GLY A 17 -50.58 -8.99 -8.49
N THR A 18 -50.92 -8.43 -7.33
CA THR A 18 -50.07 -7.51 -6.59
C THR A 18 -48.80 -8.25 -6.16
N LEU A 19 -47.68 -7.96 -6.81
CA LEU A 19 -46.36 -8.43 -6.39
C LEU A 19 -46.05 -7.85 -4.99
N PRO A 20 -45.62 -8.68 -4.02
CA PRO A 20 -45.14 -8.16 -2.76
C PRO A 20 -43.82 -7.42 -3.00
N THR A 21 -43.86 -6.10 -2.90
CA THR A 21 -42.67 -5.26 -2.80
C THR A 21 -42.01 -5.47 -1.43
N THR A 22 -41.23 -6.54 -1.31
CA THR A 22 -40.39 -6.78 -0.13
C THR A 22 -38.93 -6.67 -0.52
N GLY A 23 -38.27 -5.66 0.03
CA GLY A 23 -36.83 -5.52 -0.05
C GLY A 23 -36.40 -4.08 -0.25
N ASN A 24 -36.76 -3.19 0.67
CA ASN A 24 -35.98 -1.98 0.89
C ASN A 24 -34.52 -2.43 1.06
N ALA A 25 -33.68 -2.16 0.06
CA ALA A 25 -32.25 -2.19 0.22
C ALA A 25 -31.94 -1.12 1.26
N GLN A 26 -31.90 -1.52 2.53
CA GLN A 26 -31.32 -0.71 3.58
C GLN A 26 -29.89 -0.44 3.13
N ALA A 27 -29.67 0.79 2.67
CA ALA A 27 -28.35 1.37 2.64
C ALA A 27 -27.79 1.14 4.04
N VAL A 28 -26.77 0.29 4.14
CA VAL A 28 -25.99 0.15 5.36
C VAL A 28 -25.33 1.50 5.55
N SER A 29 -26.01 2.39 6.28
CA SER A 29 -25.45 3.58 6.87
C SER A 29 -24.42 3.08 7.88
N GLY A 30 -23.21 2.83 7.40
CA GLY A 30 -22.09 2.42 8.22
C GLY A 30 -21.75 3.53 9.18
N GLY A 31 -22.41 3.54 10.34
CA GLY A 31 -22.11 4.35 11.52
C GLY A 31 -20.79 3.96 12.17
N GLY A 32 -19.76 3.73 11.36
CA GLY A 32 -18.39 3.63 11.83
C GLY A 32 -17.85 5.03 12.17
N PRO A 33 -16.81 5.13 13.01
CA PRO A 33 -16.23 6.40 13.38
C PRO A 33 -15.70 7.16 12.16
N THR A 34 -16.11 8.41 12.02
CA THR A 34 -15.60 9.32 10.99
C THR A 34 -14.19 9.76 11.37
N LEU A 35 -13.18 9.19 10.70
CA LEU A 35 -11.79 9.59 10.89
C LEU A 35 -11.49 10.89 10.13
N SER A 36 -10.80 11.83 10.80
CA SER A 36 -10.38 13.11 10.20
C SER A 36 -9.17 12.94 9.27
N ILE A 37 -9.39 12.28 8.13
CA ILE A 37 -8.40 12.10 7.06
C ILE A 37 -8.67 13.02 5.87
N SER A 38 -7.59 13.57 5.29
CA SER A 38 -7.67 14.46 4.13
C SER A 38 -7.98 13.74 2.82
N ALA A 39 -7.70 12.43 2.74
CA ALA A 39 -8.06 11.61 1.59
C ALA A 39 -9.59 11.58 1.41
N PRO A 40 -10.11 11.87 0.21
CA PRO A 40 -11.53 11.77 -0.08
C PRO A 40 -11.99 10.31 -0.26
N SER A 41 -11.09 9.37 -0.57
CA SER A 41 -11.35 7.92 -0.49
C SER A 41 -10.25 7.20 0.29
N ALA A 42 -10.65 6.29 1.17
CA ALA A 42 -9.74 5.44 1.93
C ALA A 42 -10.41 4.12 2.35
N ILE A 43 -9.61 3.07 2.57
CA ILE A 43 -10.09 1.79 3.10
C ILE A 43 -9.04 1.13 3.99
N LEU A 44 -9.52 0.39 4.99
CA LEU A 44 -8.79 -0.68 5.68
C LEU A 44 -9.58 -1.98 5.50
N LEU A 45 -8.92 -2.99 4.93
CA LEU A 45 -9.49 -4.29 4.64
C LEU A 45 -8.75 -5.35 5.45
N ASP A 46 -9.47 -6.15 6.23
CA ASP A 46 -8.88 -7.28 6.94
C ASP A 46 -8.32 -8.31 5.95
N ALA A 47 -7.07 -8.73 6.15
CA ALA A 47 -6.39 -9.53 5.14
C ALA A 47 -6.81 -11.01 5.12
N ALA A 48 -7.39 -11.51 6.21
CA ALA A 48 -7.87 -12.89 6.31
C ALA A 48 -9.32 -13.00 5.81
N THR A 49 -10.19 -12.10 6.27
CA THR A 49 -11.64 -12.19 6.07
C THR A 49 -12.17 -11.31 4.93
N GLN A 50 -11.37 -10.37 4.42
CA GLN A 50 -11.83 -9.28 3.54
C GLN A 50 -12.94 -8.42 4.13
N LYS A 51 -13.16 -8.48 5.44
CA LYS A 51 -14.08 -7.56 6.10
C LYS A 51 -13.54 -6.13 6.00
N ILE A 52 -14.41 -5.20 5.63
CA ILE A 52 -14.10 -3.77 5.70
C ILE A 52 -14.03 -3.38 7.18
N ILE A 53 -12.85 -2.93 7.59
CA ILE A 53 -12.59 -2.41 8.94
C ILE A 53 -12.95 -0.92 8.98
N TYR A 54 -12.55 -0.18 7.95
CA TYR A 54 -12.85 1.22 7.76
C TYR A 54 -13.03 1.50 6.27
N ALA A 55 -13.96 2.36 5.92
CA ALA A 55 -14.12 2.84 4.56
C ALA A 55 -14.57 4.30 4.54
N LYS A 56 -14.05 5.05 3.56
CA LYS A 56 -14.53 6.36 3.15
C LYS A 56 -14.63 6.34 1.64
N SER A 57 -15.84 6.43 1.09
CA SER A 57 -16.10 6.39 -0.36
C SER A 57 -15.34 5.25 -1.08
N PRO A 58 -15.51 3.97 -0.66
CA PRO A 58 -14.61 2.89 -1.04
C PRO A 58 -14.67 2.50 -2.52
N HIS A 59 -15.82 2.75 -3.17
CA HIS A 59 -16.10 2.43 -4.59
C HIS A 59 -16.09 3.67 -5.50
N VAL A 60 -15.71 4.84 -5.01
CA VAL A 60 -15.62 6.05 -5.85
C VAL A 60 -14.38 5.98 -6.73
N ARG A 61 -14.60 6.05 -8.05
CA ARG A 61 -13.56 6.04 -9.07
C ARG A 61 -12.69 7.29 -8.98
N ARG A 62 -11.38 7.11 -8.83
CA ARG A 62 -10.38 8.19 -8.77
C ARG A 62 -9.11 7.82 -9.53
N PRO A 63 -8.31 8.79 -9.99
CA PRO A 63 -7.04 8.49 -10.63
C PRO A 63 -6.08 7.77 -9.65
N PRO A 64 -5.53 6.59 -10.03
CA PRO A 64 -4.65 5.80 -9.14
C PRO A 64 -3.21 6.33 -9.07
N ALA A 65 -2.80 7.19 -10.00
CA ALA A 65 -1.40 7.60 -10.18
C ALA A 65 -0.47 6.35 -10.21
N SER A 66 0.75 6.44 -9.68
CA SER A 66 1.70 5.31 -9.72
C SER A 66 1.35 4.10 -8.85
N THR A 67 0.21 4.08 -8.14
CA THR A 67 -0.28 2.83 -7.50
C THR A 67 -0.59 1.75 -8.55
N THR A 68 -0.88 2.17 -9.79
CA THR A 68 -0.97 1.33 -11.01
C THR A 68 0.18 0.33 -11.16
N LYS A 69 1.40 0.69 -10.75
CA LYS A 69 2.59 -0.15 -10.93
C LYS A 69 2.54 -1.48 -10.16
N VAL A 70 1.66 -1.61 -9.16
CA VAL A 70 1.40 -2.90 -8.50
C VAL A 70 0.71 -3.87 -9.46
N MET A 71 -0.28 -3.41 -10.23
CA MET A 71 -0.90 -4.21 -11.30
C MET A 71 0.12 -4.54 -12.40
N THR A 72 0.94 -3.56 -12.80
CA THR A 72 2.01 -3.79 -13.78
C THR A 72 2.93 -4.93 -13.36
N ALA A 73 3.38 -4.94 -12.10
CA ALA A 73 4.22 -6.03 -11.60
C ALA A 73 3.52 -7.38 -11.61
N LEU A 74 2.24 -7.44 -11.20
CA LEU A 74 1.43 -8.68 -11.26
C LEU A 74 1.33 -9.23 -12.67
N VAL A 75 1.07 -8.37 -13.66
CA VAL A 75 0.97 -8.79 -15.07
C VAL A 75 2.32 -9.26 -15.57
N ILE A 76 3.39 -8.49 -15.37
CA ILE A 76 4.74 -8.85 -15.84
C ILE A 76 5.18 -10.20 -15.29
N LEU A 77 4.97 -10.47 -13.99
CA LEU A 77 5.36 -11.75 -13.38
C LEU A 77 4.57 -12.97 -13.89
N ASN A 78 3.44 -12.77 -14.56
CA ASN A 78 2.71 -13.86 -15.22
C ASN A 78 3.22 -14.15 -16.65
N HIS A 79 3.99 -13.24 -17.24
CA HIS A 79 4.36 -13.31 -18.67
C HIS A 79 5.88 -13.39 -18.90
N LEU A 80 6.69 -12.87 -17.98
CA LEU A 80 8.14 -12.81 -18.15
C LEU A 80 8.87 -13.43 -16.96
N SER A 81 9.94 -14.17 -17.26
CA SER A 81 10.91 -14.57 -16.25
C SER A 81 11.67 -13.34 -15.72
N LEU A 82 12.01 -13.37 -14.43
CA LEU A 82 12.85 -12.35 -13.79
C LEU A 82 14.25 -12.25 -14.40
N ASP A 83 14.70 -13.28 -15.12
CA ASP A 83 16.01 -13.32 -15.77
C ASP A 83 16.02 -12.87 -17.23
N THR A 84 14.85 -12.69 -17.84
CA THR A 84 14.74 -12.18 -19.20
C THR A 84 15.46 -10.83 -19.31
N VAL A 85 16.31 -10.72 -20.32
CA VAL A 85 17.10 -9.51 -20.59
C VAL A 85 16.35 -8.65 -21.59
N ILE A 86 16.17 -7.38 -21.25
CA ILE A 86 15.50 -6.38 -22.08
C ILE A 86 16.53 -5.33 -22.48
N ARG A 87 16.69 -5.12 -23.79
CA ARG A 87 17.41 -3.98 -24.35
C ARG A 87 16.51 -2.75 -24.28
N ILE A 88 17.01 -1.69 -23.68
CA ILE A 88 16.26 -0.45 -23.50
C ILE A 88 16.07 0.23 -24.87
N PRO A 89 14.82 0.54 -25.27
CA PRO A 89 14.54 1.11 -26.58
C PRO A 89 14.83 2.61 -26.64
N ASN A 90 15.06 3.14 -27.85
CA ASN A 90 15.34 4.57 -28.09
C ASN A 90 14.24 5.49 -27.56
N TRP A 91 12.96 5.09 -27.69
CA TRP A 91 11.83 5.91 -27.26
C TRP A 91 11.76 6.12 -25.74
N VAL A 92 12.55 5.40 -24.92
CA VAL A 92 12.54 5.55 -23.45
C VAL A 92 12.79 7.00 -22.99
N VAL A 93 13.54 7.77 -23.79
CA VAL A 93 13.87 9.17 -23.50
C VAL A 93 12.63 10.06 -23.45
N THR A 94 11.58 9.70 -24.19
CA THR A 94 10.32 10.45 -24.31
C THR A 94 9.39 10.32 -23.11
N ILE A 95 9.61 9.35 -22.23
CA ILE A 95 8.75 9.13 -21.06
C ILE A 95 8.79 10.36 -20.13
N GLU A 96 7.75 10.66 -19.37
CA GLU A 96 7.78 11.76 -18.40
C GLU A 96 8.38 11.33 -17.04
N PRO A 97 9.00 12.25 -16.26
CA PRO A 97 9.38 12.00 -14.87
C PRO A 97 8.22 11.46 -14.03
N SER A 98 8.40 10.60 -13.02
CA SER A 98 9.59 10.08 -12.34
C SER A 98 10.24 8.91 -13.08
N LYS A 99 11.59 8.90 -13.20
CA LYS A 99 12.36 7.93 -13.99
C LYS A 99 13.53 7.33 -13.21
N ALA A 100 13.99 6.16 -13.63
CA ALA A 100 15.32 5.63 -13.26
C ALA A 100 16.44 6.20 -14.14
N ASN A 101 16.10 6.90 -15.23
CA ASN A 101 17.01 7.42 -16.24
C ASN A 101 17.71 6.27 -16.99
N LEU A 102 16.92 5.29 -17.44
CA LEU A 102 17.38 4.22 -18.33
C LEU A 102 17.91 4.82 -19.64
N ARG A 103 19.01 4.28 -20.18
CA ARG A 103 19.62 4.79 -21.41
C ARG A 103 19.34 3.83 -22.58
N PRO A 104 19.02 4.34 -23.77
CA PRO A 104 18.89 3.51 -24.96
C PRO A 104 20.09 2.58 -25.16
N GLY A 105 19.83 1.35 -25.60
CA GLY A 105 20.86 0.35 -25.87
C GLY A 105 21.36 -0.43 -24.66
N GLU A 106 21.25 0.10 -23.43
CA GLU A 106 21.57 -0.66 -22.22
C GLU A 106 20.69 -1.90 -22.09
N ARG A 107 21.19 -2.92 -21.39
CA ARG A 107 20.43 -4.13 -21.10
C ARG A 107 20.24 -4.30 -19.60
N TYR A 108 19.03 -4.63 -19.21
CA TYR A 108 18.67 -4.93 -17.82
C TYR A 108 17.84 -6.20 -17.76
N ARG A 109 17.88 -6.91 -16.63
CA ARG A 109 16.95 -8.01 -16.40
C ARG A 109 15.58 -7.48 -15.97
N VAL A 110 14.53 -8.26 -16.18
CA VAL A 110 13.17 -7.92 -15.72
C VAL A 110 13.13 -7.60 -14.23
N ARG A 111 13.89 -8.34 -13.40
CA ARG A 111 14.04 -8.04 -11.95
C ARG A 111 14.52 -6.61 -11.67
N ASP A 112 15.47 -6.10 -12.45
CA ASP A 112 16.03 -4.76 -12.27
C ASP A 112 14.97 -3.69 -12.58
N LEU A 113 14.26 -3.87 -13.70
CA LEU A 113 13.23 -2.93 -14.14
C LEU A 113 12.02 -2.95 -13.20
N LEU A 114 11.63 -4.12 -12.67
CA LEU A 114 10.57 -4.22 -11.68
C LEU A 114 10.97 -3.56 -10.36
N HIS A 115 12.23 -3.74 -9.90
CA HIS A 115 12.73 -3.01 -8.74
C HIS A 115 12.69 -1.50 -8.95
N ALA A 116 13.15 -0.99 -10.11
CA ALA A 116 13.07 0.43 -10.44
C ALA A 116 11.63 0.96 -10.41
N SER A 117 10.70 0.21 -11.02
CA SER A 117 9.27 0.54 -11.07
C SER A 117 8.63 0.57 -9.68
N LEU A 118 8.89 -0.42 -8.82
CA LEU A 118 8.24 -0.53 -7.51
C LEU A 118 8.89 0.35 -6.44
N ILE A 119 10.22 0.45 -6.41
CA ILE A 119 10.98 1.16 -5.36
C ILE A 119 10.99 2.66 -5.61
N SER A 120 11.48 3.10 -6.78
CA SER A 120 11.61 4.52 -7.12
C SER A 120 10.52 5.03 -8.05
N SER A 121 9.47 4.22 -8.30
CA SER A 121 8.33 4.64 -9.10
C SER A 121 8.65 4.97 -10.56
N ALA A 122 9.73 4.40 -11.09
CA ALA A 122 10.28 4.69 -12.41
C ALA A 122 9.27 4.39 -13.54
N ASN A 123 8.82 5.43 -14.23
CA ASN A 123 7.87 5.35 -15.35
C ASN A 123 8.51 4.69 -16.57
N ASP A 124 9.76 5.06 -16.88
CA ASP A 124 10.55 4.48 -17.96
C ASP A 124 10.65 2.96 -17.83
N ALA A 125 10.97 2.46 -16.63
CA ALA A 125 11.01 1.02 -16.37
C ALA A 125 9.65 0.33 -16.57
N ALA A 126 8.57 0.94 -16.07
CA ALA A 126 7.21 0.38 -16.19
C ALA A 126 6.72 0.32 -17.64
N GLU A 127 6.94 1.38 -18.41
CA GLU A 127 6.54 1.45 -19.82
C GLU A 127 7.38 0.50 -20.69
N VAL A 128 8.69 0.42 -20.46
CA VAL A 128 9.57 -0.54 -21.17
C VAL A 128 9.14 -1.97 -20.90
N LEU A 129 8.89 -2.33 -19.63
CA LEU A 129 8.37 -3.67 -19.28
C LEU A 129 7.06 -3.98 -19.98
N GLY A 130 6.10 -3.06 -19.94
CA GLY A 130 4.77 -3.28 -20.53
C GLY A 130 4.81 -3.44 -22.04
N VAL A 131 5.52 -2.55 -22.74
CA VAL A 131 5.67 -2.62 -24.20
C VAL A 131 6.46 -3.85 -24.62
N TYR A 132 7.54 -4.20 -23.90
CA TYR A 132 8.30 -5.42 -24.20
C TYR A 132 7.43 -6.69 -24.04
N ALA A 133 6.64 -6.77 -22.96
CA ALA A 133 5.82 -7.95 -22.68
C ALA A 133 4.67 -8.15 -23.69
N ALA A 134 4.00 -7.06 -24.09
CA ALA A 134 2.76 -7.14 -24.86
C ALA A 134 2.86 -6.57 -26.30
N GLY A 135 4.04 -6.14 -26.71
CA GLY A 135 4.32 -5.51 -28.01
C GLY A 135 3.86 -4.05 -28.12
N SER A 136 2.86 -3.61 -27.33
CA SER A 136 2.38 -2.23 -27.34
C SER A 136 1.77 -1.81 -26.00
N ARG A 137 1.67 -0.49 -25.77
CA ARG A 137 0.99 0.07 -24.59
C ARG A 137 -0.48 -0.36 -24.51
N ALA A 138 -1.18 -0.35 -25.64
CA ALA A 138 -2.58 -0.72 -25.72
C ALA A 138 -2.79 -2.21 -25.37
N ASN A 139 -1.95 -3.10 -25.89
CA ASN A 139 -2.02 -4.52 -25.58
C ASN A 139 -1.75 -4.77 -24.09
N PHE A 140 -0.73 -4.10 -23.52
CA PHE A 140 -0.42 -4.23 -22.11
C PHE A 140 -1.56 -3.72 -21.22
N ALA A 141 -2.16 -2.58 -21.57
CA ALA A 141 -3.34 -2.05 -20.88
C ALA A 141 -4.52 -3.06 -20.94
N ARG A 142 -4.74 -3.75 -22.05
CA ARG A 142 -5.74 -4.84 -22.12
C ARG A 142 -5.43 -5.95 -21.11
N TRP A 143 -4.19 -6.44 -21.06
CA TRP A 143 -3.80 -7.48 -20.09
C TRP A 143 -3.99 -7.04 -18.63
N MET A 144 -3.67 -5.79 -18.31
CA MET A 144 -3.92 -5.22 -16.98
C MET A 144 -5.41 -5.21 -16.62
N ASN A 145 -6.26 -4.79 -17.57
CA ASN A 145 -7.71 -4.77 -17.37
C ASN A 145 -8.31 -6.18 -17.29
N ASP A 146 -7.82 -7.13 -18.08
CA ASP A 146 -8.24 -8.53 -18.02
C ASP A 146 -7.89 -9.15 -16.66
N ARG A 147 -6.68 -8.86 -16.14
CA ARG A 147 -6.28 -9.28 -14.80
C ARG A 147 -7.14 -8.62 -13.72
N ALA A 148 -7.44 -7.32 -13.85
CA ALA A 148 -8.32 -6.60 -12.91
C ALA A 148 -9.71 -7.25 -12.84
N ARG A 149 -10.33 -7.56 -13.99
CA ARG A 149 -11.64 -8.24 -14.05
C ARG A 149 -11.60 -9.61 -13.38
N ARG A 150 -10.57 -10.43 -13.63
CA ARG A 150 -10.41 -11.75 -12.98
C ARG A 150 -10.24 -11.68 -11.46
N MET A 151 -9.73 -10.56 -10.93
CA MET A 151 -9.59 -10.33 -9.49
C MET A 151 -10.83 -9.67 -8.87
N GLY A 152 -11.91 -9.44 -9.64
CA GLY A 152 -13.11 -8.78 -9.16
C GLY A 152 -12.99 -7.26 -8.98
N CYS A 153 -11.97 -6.64 -9.57
CA CYS A 153 -11.82 -5.17 -9.56
C CYS A 153 -12.76 -4.55 -10.60
N ARG A 154 -14.02 -4.32 -10.22
CA ARG A 154 -15.12 -3.94 -11.12
C ARG A 154 -15.11 -2.45 -11.50
N ASP A 155 -14.44 -1.61 -10.71
CA ASP A 155 -14.42 -0.16 -10.87
C ASP A 155 -13.00 0.36 -11.17
N THR A 156 -12.26 -0.43 -11.94
CA THR A 156 -10.87 -0.15 -12.30
C THR A 156 -10.68 -0.24 -13.81
N HIS A 157 -9.98 0.76 -14.35
CA HIS A 157 -9.52 0.81 -15.72
C HIS A 157 -8.10 1.36 -15.78
N PHE A 158 -7.19 0.60 -16.38
CA PHE A 158 -5.80 1.00 -16.63
C PHE A 158 -5.62 1.40 -18.09
N GLY A 159 -5.04 2.59 -18.30
CA GLY A 159 -4.68 3.08 -19.63
C GLY A 159 -3.21 2.85 -20.02
N ASN A 160 -2.33 2.61 -19.04
CA ASN A 160 -0.91 2.31 -19.25
C ASN A 160 -0.27 1.65 -18.02
N ALA A 161 1.02 1.30 -18.14
CA ALA A 161 1.79 0.59 -17.12
C ALA A 161 2.25 1.48 -15.96
N SER A 162 2.29 2.79 -16.14
CA SER A 162 2.96 3.71 -15.21
C SER A 162 2.00 4.52 -14.32
N GLY A 163 0.76 4.74 -14.76
CA GLY A 163 -0.17 5.66 -14.11
C GLY A 163 -0.09 7.11 -14.64
N LEU A 164 0.61 7.34 -15.75
CA LEU A 164 0.81 8.67 -16.35
C LEU A 164 -0.43 9.11 -17.16
N PRO A 165 -0.82 10.41 -17.14
CA PRO A 165 -1.78 10.96 -18.11
C PRO A 165 -1.18 10.97 -19.54
N PRO A 166 -1.97 11.18 -20.61
CA PRO A 166 -3.40 11.54 -20.65
C PRO A 166 -4.36 10.33 -20.67
N ALA A 167 -3.85 9.10 -20.66
CA ALA A 167 -4.68 7.90 -20.78
C ALA A 167 -5.82 7.90 -19.74
N LEU A 168 -7.03 7.56 -20.19
CA LEU A 168 -8.16 7.34 -19.29
C LEU A 168 -7.77 6.21 -18.32
N GLN A 169 -7.80 6.52 -17.03
CA GLN A 169 -7.49 5.55 -15.99
C GLN A 169 -8.12 5.96 -14.66
N TYR A 170 -8.67 4.98 -13.97
CA TYR A 170 -9.29 5.15 -12.67
C TYR A 170 -9.25 3.82 -11.92
N SER A 171 -9.35 3.89 -10.61
CA SER A 171 -9.55 2.75 -9.74
C SER A 171 -10.33 3.20 -8.51
N THR A 172 -10.59 2.28 -7.59
CA THR A 172 -11.19 2.56 -6.29
C THR A 172 -10.24 2.11 -5.19
N VAL A 173 -10.42 2.62 -3.97
CA VAL A 173 -9.59 2.15 -2.85
C VAL A 173 -9.88 0.68 -2.52
N TYR A 174 -11.10 0.20 -2.74
CA TYR A 174 -11.46 -1.21 -2.61
C TYR A 174 -10.71 -2.08 -3.62
N ASP A 175 -10.77 -1.75 -4.91
CA ASP A 175 -10.07 -2.50 -5.96
C ASP A 175 -8.55 -2.50 -5.77
N LEU A 176 -7.97 -1.35 -5.39
CA LEU A 176 -6.54 -1.30 -5.06
C LEU A 176 -6.18 -2.21 -3.88
N ALA A 177 -7.06 -2.33 -2.88
CA ALA A 177 -6.84 -3.25 -1.76
C ALA A 177 -6.88 -4.72 -2.22
N LEU A 178 -7.76 -5.07 -3.18
CA LEU A 178 -7.77 -6.41 -3.80
C LEU A 178 -6.50 -6.68 -4.60
N ILE A 179 -6.04 -5.70 -5.37
CA ILE A 179 -4.77 -5.78 -6.12
C ILE A 179 -3.60 -6.02 -5.16
N MET A 180 -3.56 -5.31 -4.03
CA MET A 180 -2.53 -5.52 -3.01
C MET A 180 -2.65 -6.87 -2.31
N LYS A 181 -3.88 -7.33 -2.07
CA LYS A 181 -4.16 -8.66 -1.53
C LYS A 181 -3.58 -9.75 -2.42
N GLU A 182 -3.74 -9.63 -3.73
CA GLU A 182 -3.14 -10.59 -4.67
C GLU A 182 -1.61 -10.42 -4.72
N ALA A 183 -1.11 -9.18 -4.79
CA ALA A 183 0.32 -8.88 -4.84
C ALA A 183 1.11 -9.43 -3.64
N ARG A 184 0.49 -9.59 -2.46
CA ARG A 184 1.15 -10.20 -1.30
C ARG A 184 1.63 -11.63 -1.55
N ARG A 185 1.00 -12.35 -2.48
CA ARG A 185 1.33 -13.75 -2.82
C ARG A 185 2.61 -13.88 -3.64
N TYR A 186 3.17 -12.75 -4.10
CA TYR A 186 4.37 -12.71 -4.93
C TYR A 186 5.55 -12.20 -4.10
N PRO A 187 6.46 -13.09 -3.62
CA PRO A 187 7.56 -12.71 -2.73
C PRO A 187 8.43 -11.59 -3.31
N PHE A 188 8.64 -11.57 -4.62
CA PHE A 188 9.39 -10.52 -5.32
C PHE A 188 8.76 -9.13 -5.16
N ILE A 189 7.42 -9.02 -5.25
CA ILE A 189 6.72 -7.73 -5.07
C ILE A 189 6.82 -7.29 -3.61
N VAL A 190 6.57 -8.21 -2.67
CA VAL A 190 6.65 -7.94 -1.22
C VAL A 190 8.05 -7.47 -0.82
N ASP A 191 9.08 -8.16 -1.30
CA ASP A 191 10.49 -7.80 -1.08
C ASP A 191 10.80 -6.42 -1.68
N SER A 192 10.42 -6.18 -2.94
CA SER A 192 10.62 -4.88 -3.60
C SER A 192 9.99 -3.73 -2.83
N LEU A 193 8.72 -3.86 -2.42
CA LEU A 193 8.01 -2.81 -1.67
C LEU A 193 8.57 -2.63 -0.24
N GLY A 194 9.26 -3.64 0.29
CA GLY A 194 9.89 -3.64 1.62
C GLY A 194 11.32 -3.13 1.65
N ARG A 195 11.96 -2.86 0.50
CA ARG A 195 13.33 -2.33 0.41
C ARG A 195 13.36 -0.81 0.57
N LYS A 196 14.20 -0.31 1.47
CA LYS A 196 14.48 1.14 1.61
C LYS A 196 15.32 1.67 0.45
N PHE A 197 16.30 0.86 0.07
CA PHE A 197 17.23 1.12 -1.02
C PHE A 197 17.45 -0.16 -1.82
N HIS A 198 17.82 0.01 -3.08
CA HIS A 198 18.31 -1.08 -3.93
C HIS A 198 19.22 -0.48 -5.00
N THR A 199 20.10 -1.28 -5.59
CA THR A 199 20.93 -0.83 -6.70
C THR A 199 20.77 -1.83 -7.83
N ILE A 200 20.29 -1.35 -8.98
CA ILE A 200 20.22 -2.15 -10.20
C ILE A 200 21.49 -1.93 -11.02
N LYS A 201 21.88 -2.94 -11.79
CA LYS A 201 23.10 -2.90 -12.61
C LYS A 201 22.76 -3.33 -14.03
N SER A 202 23.11 -2.51 -15.03
CA SER A 202 23.01 -2.95 -16.43
C SER A 202 24.02 -4.06 -16.72
N LEU A 203 23.80 -4.82 -17.79
CA LEU A 203 24.77 -5.79 -18.27
C LEU A 203 26.07 -5.11 -18.73
N GLU A 204 26.01 -3.84 -19.11
CA GLU A 204 27.14 -2.98 -19.45
C GLU A 204 27.84 -2.37 -18.22
N GLY A 205 27.39 -2.68 -17.01
CA GLY A 205 28.07 -2.31 -15.77
C GLY A 205 27.57 -1.04 -15.07
N ARG A 206 26.68 -0.24 -15.69
CA ARG A 206 26.16 0.98 -15.08
C ARG A 206 25.28 0.64 -13.87
N ARG A 207 25.51 1.33 -12.75
CA ARG A 207 24.76 1.16 -11.50
C ARG A 207 23.77 2.31 -11.33
N ILE A 208 22.53 2.00 -10.97
CA ILE A 208 21.51 2.99 -10.63
C ILE A 208 21.02 2.72 -9.21
N HIS A 209 21.16 3.72 -8.34
CA HIS A 209 20.69 3.64 -6.97
C HIS A 209 19.22 4.05 -6.87
N LEU A 210 18.42 3.16 -6.29
CA LEU A 210 16.98 3.30 -6.09
C LEU A 210 16.72 3.61 -4.62
N LYS A 211 15.89 4.62 -4.37
CA LYS A 211 15.41 5.01 -3.05
C LYS A 211 13.90 4.90 -2.98
N ASN A 212 13.39 4.31 -1.91
CA ASN A 212 11.96 4.12 -1.72
C ASN A 212 11.27 5.41 -1.22
N HIS A 213 10.15 5.77 -1.85
CA HIS A 213 9.35 6.95 -1.49
C HIS A 213 8.42 6.73 -0.28
N ASN A 214 8.23 5.48 0.16
CA ASN A 214 7.37 5.16 1.30
C ASN A 214 8.01 5.61 2.62
N LYS A 215 7.61 6.77 3.15
CA LYS A 215 8.16 7.33 4.40
C LYS A 215 7.91 6.44 5.63
N LEU A 216 6.87 5.61 5.62
CA LEU A 216 6.58 4.70 6.75
C LEU A 216 7.55 3.53 6.83
N LEU A 217 8.13 3.10 5.70
CA LEU A 217 9.14 2.05 5.67
C LEU A 217 10.42 2.44 6.45
N TRP A 218 10.72 3.74 6.51
CA TRP A 218 11.90 4.25 7.23
C TRP A 218 11.73 4.15 8.74
N ARG A 219 10.51 4.35 9.23
CA ARG A 219 10.15 4.34 10.65
C ARG A 219 9.81 2.94 11.16
N SER A 220 9.26 2.09 10.29
CA SER A 220 8.78 0.76 10.66
C SER A 220 9.01 -0.22 9.51
N PRO A 221 10.28 -0.64 9.29
CA PRO A 221 10.63 -1.53 8.20
C PRO A 221 9.76 -2.79 8.23
N ARG A 222 9.25 -3.19 7.06
CA ARG A 222 8.37 -4.36 6.86
C ARG A 222 7.01 -4.31 7.57
N THR A 223 6.74 -3.34 8.44
CA THR A 223 5.42 -3.16 9.07
C THR A 223 4.44 -2.57 8.08
N VAL A 224 4.86 -1.55 7.32
CA VAL A 224 4.04 -0.88 6.31
C VAL A 224 4.79 -0.88 4.99
N ILE A 225 4.46 -1.82 4.11
CA ILE A 225 4.95 -1.86 2.74
C ILE A 225 3.86 -1.38 1.80
N GLY A 226 4.23 -0.76 0.69
CA GLY A 226 3.25 -0.26 -0.25
C GLY A 226 3.84 0.64 -1.31
N LYS A 227 3.00 1.01 -2.26
CA LYS A 227 3.32 1.86 -3.40
C LYS A 227 2.64 3.22 -3.24
N THR A 228 3.44 4.28 -3.32
CA THR A 228 2.96 5.67 -3.40
C THR A 228 2.66 6.05 -4.85
N GLY A 229 1.81 7.06 -5.04
CA GLY A 229 1.61 7.73 -6.31
C GLY A 229 1.29 9.21 -6.11
N TYR A 230 1.67 10.05 -7.09
CA TYR A 230 1.25 11.44 -7.14
C TYR A 230 1.09 11.89 -8.58
N THR A 231 0.00 12.58 -8.87
CA THR A 231 -0.19 13.41 -10.07
C THR A 231 -0.95 14.67 -9.66
N ARG A 232 -0.93 15.72 -10.49
CA ARG A 232 -1.71 16.94 -10.20
C ARG A 232 -3.20 16.63 -10.03
N LYS A 233 -3.77 15.77 -10.89
CA LYS A 233 -5.17 15.34 -10.86
C LYS A 233 -5.48 14.35 -9.73
N GLY A 234 -4.61 13.37 -9.48
CA GLY A 234 -4.83 12.31 -8.49
C GLY A 234 -4.43 12.66 -7.06
N ARG A 235 -3.70 13.77 -6.85
CA ARG A 235 -3.03 14.11 -5.58
C ARG A 235 -2.26 12.90 -5.03
N HIS A 236 -2.02 12.81 -3.72
CA HIS A 236 -1.29 11.67 -3.17
C HIS A 236 -2.16 10.42 -3.08
N CYS A 237 -1.64 9.33 -3.61
CA CYS A 237 -2.24 8.01 -3.58
C CYS A 237 -1.32 7.02 -2.87
N PHE A 238 -1.91 6.00 -2.24
CA PHE A 238 -1.17 4.92 -1.62
C PHE A 238 -1.97 3.62 -1.67
N VAL A 239 -1.28 2.51 -1.87
CA VAL A 239 -1.80 1.17 -1.69
C VAL A 239 -0.74 0.35 -0.98
N GLY A 240 -1.12 -0.42 0.03
CA GLY A 240 -0.14 -1.17 0.81
C GLY A 240 -0.73 -2.19 1.75
N ARG A 241 0.18 -2.87 2.44
CA ARG A 241 -0.09 -3.88 3.44
C ARG A 241 0.53 -3.43 4.75
N ILE A 242 -0.24 -3.53 5.82
CA ILE A 242 0.21 -3.28 7.19
C ILE A 242 0.15 -4.61 7.95
N GLN A 243 1.25 -4.99 8.60
CA GLN A 243 1.30 -6.18 9.44
C GLN A 243 1.92 -5.86 10.80
N MET A 244 1.14 -6.04 11.85
CA MET A 244 1.50 -5.66 13.22
C MET A 244 0.68 -6.46 14.24
N GLY A 245 1.34 -6.93 15.31
CA GLY A 245 0.67 -7.66 16.40
C GLY A 245 -0.11 -8.89 15.94
N GLY A 246 0.43 -9.67 15.00
CA GLY A 246 -0.25 -10.84 14.41
C GLY A 246 -1.42 -10.53 13.47
N ARG A 247 -1.81 -9.26 13.32
CA ARG A 247 -2.87 -8.82 12.41
C ARG A 247 -2.27 -8.28 11.11
N GLU A 248 -2.97 -8.51 10.01
CA GLU A 248 -2.62 -7.98 8.70
C GLU A 248 -3.82 -7.30 8.06
N VAL A 249 -3.61 -6.10 7.50
CA VAL A 249 -4.64 -5.35 6.79
C VAL A 249 -4.08 -4.78 5.48
N PHE A 250 -4.95 -4.65 4.47
CA PHE A 250 -4.65 -3.86 3.28
C PHE A 250 -5.21 -2.46 3.44
N VAL A 251 -4.42 -1.47 3.05
CA VAL A 251 -4.78 -0.05 3.13
C VAL A 251 -4.63 0.59 1.77
N SER A 252 -5.63 1.38 1.37
CA SER A 252 -5.58 2.19 0.16
C SER A 252 -6.12 3.59 0.43
N LEU A 253 -5.48 4.62 -0.13
CA LEU A 253 -5.93 6.00 -0.11
C LEU A 253 -5.79 6.60 -1.51
N LEU A 254 -6.79 7.36 -1.94
CA LEU A 254 -6.78 8.09 -3.21
C LEU A 254 -7.14 9.56 -2.95
N GLY A 255 -6.34 10.49 -3.49
CA GLY A 255 -6.64 11.92 -3.40
C GLY A 255 -6.15 12.63 -2.12
N SER A 256 -5.23 12.05 -1.35
CA SER A 256 -4.79 12.65 -0.07
C SER A 256 -4.00 13.95 -0.26
N HIS A 257 -4.25 14.90 0.63
CA HIS A 257 -3.43 16.11 0.80
C HIS A 257 -2.33 15.93 1.86
N ARG A 258 -2.53 15.04 2.84
CA ARG A 258 -1.62 14.78 3.97
C ARG A 258 -1.38 13.29 4.14
N LEU A 259 -0.88 12.62 3.10
CA LEU A 259 -0.81 11.15 3.01
C LEU A 259 -0.27 10.47 4.29
N TRP A 260 0.86 10.95 4.80
CA TRP A 260 1.50 10.34 5.97
C TRP A 260 0.73 10.57 7.27
N LYS A 261 0.01 11.70 7.39
CA LYS A 261 -0.88 11.97 8.53
C LYS A 261 -2.11 11.06 8.45
N ASP A 262 -2.71 10.94 7.27
CA ASP A 262 -3.88 10.09 7.05
C ASP A 262 -3.56 8.61 7.31
N LEU A 263 -2.43 8.09 6.80
CA LEU A 263 -1.98 6.73 7.09
C LEU A 263 -1.72 6.52 8.58
N LYS A 264 -1.16 7.51 9.29
CA LYS A 264 -0.97 7.40 10.74
C LYS A 264 -2.31 7.27 11.46
N ILE A 265 -3.31 8.07 11.09
CA ILE A 265 -4.66 8.00 11.68
C ILE A 265 -5.27 6.61 11.45
N LEU A 266 -5.12 6.04 10.25
CA LEU A 266 -5.61 4.69 9.94
C LEU A 266 -4.86 3.60 10.74
N LEU A 267 -3.54 3.74 10.92
CA LEU A 267 -2.74 2.86 11.77
C LEU A 267 -3.19 2.94 13.23
N ASP A 268 -3.34 4.15 13.76
CA ASP A 268 -3.80 4.39 15.12
C ASP A 268 -5.22 3.84 15.33
N TYR A 269 -6.09 3.93 14.32
CA TYR A 269 -7.44 3.39 14.37
C TYR A 269 -7.45 1.87 14.46
N GLN A 270 -6.71 1.17 13.59
CA GLN A 270 -6.76 -0.29 13.53
C GLN A 270 -6.02 -0.96 14.69
N PHE A 271 -4.93 -0.36 15.14
CA PHE A 271 -4.03 -1.01 16.09
C PHE A 271 -3.93 -0.26 17.42
N GLY A 272 -4.52 0.91 17.56
CA GLY A 272 -4.31 1.75 18.73
C GLY A 272 -2.92 2.40 18.72
N VAL A 273 -2.88 3.63 19.24
CA VAL A 273 -1.65 4.43 19.34
C VAL A 273 -0.57 3.70 20.16
N ALA A 274 -0.98 3.00 21.21
CA ALA A 274 -0.07 2.28 22.10
C ALA A 274 0.59 1.08 21.40
N LEU A 275 -0.18 0.19 20.72
CA LEU A 275 0.39 -0.98 20.07
C LEU A 275 1.31 -0.60 18.91
N TYR A 276 0.99 0.48 18.18
CA TYR A 276 1.87 1.00 17.14
C TYR A 276 3.24 1.41 17.69
N LYS A 277 3.27 2.18 18.79
CA LYS A 277 4.52 2.61 19.44
C LYS A 277 5.30 1.43 20.02
N ILE A 278 4.60 0.50 20.68
CA ILE A 278 5.16 -0.74 21.22
C ILE A 278 5.85 -1.54 20.11
N HIS A 279 5.12 -1.87 19.04
CA HIS A 279 5.64 -2.70 17.95
C HIS A 279 6.85 -2.07 17.25
N ILE A 280 6.85 -0.74 17.07
CA ILE A 280 8.00 -0.04 16.48
C ILE A 280 9.24 -0.18 17.35
N ASN A 281 9.11 0.08 18.65
CA ASN A 281 10.24 0.02 19.56
C ASN A 281 10.72 -1.43 19.73
N GLN A 282 9.81 -2.41 19.84
CA GLN A 282 10.16 -3.84 19.91
C GLN A 282 10.88 -4.36 18.66
N ARG A 283 10.60 -3.83 17.47
CA ARG A 283 11.34 -4.19 16.24
C ARG A 283 12.73 -3.57 16.16
N ARG A 284 12.96 -2.47 16.89
CA ARG A 284 14.22 -1.72 16.84
C ARG A 284 15.20 -2.13 17.92
N TYR A 285 14.69 -2.56 19.07
CA TYR A 285 15.48 -2.89 20.26
C TYR A 285 15.27 -4.34 20.66
N THR A 286 16.37 -5.05 20.86
CA THR A 286 16.39 -6.36 21.49
C THR A 286 15.90 -6.28 22.95
N PRO A 287 15.60 -7.42 23.59
CA PRO A 287 15.24 -7.43 25.01
C PRO A 287 16.32 -6.81 25.92
N SER A 288 17.61 -7.06 25.66
CA SER A 288 18.71 -6.49 26.43
C SER A 288 18.84 -4.98 26.24
N GLU A 289 18.75 -4.49 25.00
CA GLU A 289 18.72 -3.05 24.70
C GLU A 289 17.51 -2.38 25.35
N THR A 290 16.35 -3.06 25.35
CA THR A 290 15.13 -2.56 26.00
C THR A 290 15.30 -2.44 27.51
N ALA A 291 15.94 -3.42 28.16
CA ALA A 291 16.26 -3.35 29.58
C ALA A 291 17.23 -2.19 29.89
N ALA A 292 18.22 -1.95 29.03
CA ALA A 292 19.12 -0.80 29.14
C ALA A 292 18.39 0.54 28.98
N ILE A 293 17.42 0.62 28.07
CA ILE A 293 16.55 1.78 27.89
C ILE A 293 15.69 2.01 29.15
N GLN A 294 15.05 0.97 29.67
CA GLN A 294 14.27 1.04 30.91
C GLN A 294 15.12 1.52 32.09
N ALA A 295 16.39 1.07 32.18
CA ALA A 295 17.34 1.53 33.18
C ALA A 295 17.74 3.00 33.00
N ALA A 296 18.02 3.43 31.76
CA ALA A 296 18.38 4.82 31.46
C ALA A 296 17.23 5.80 31.74
N LEU A 297 15.99 5.41 31.39
CA LEU A 297 14.79 6.18 31.75
C LEU A 297 14.64 6.29 33.27
N GLY A 298 14.91 5.21 34.01
CA GLY A 298 14.92 5.23 35.47
C GLY A 298 15.98 6.19 36.05
N ARG A 299 17.19 6.22 35.48
CA ARG A 299 18.24 7.19 35.88
C ARG A 299 17.89 8.63 35.51
N ALA A 300 17.05 8.83 34.49
CA ALA A 300 16.47 10.13 34.17
C ALA A 300 15.27 10.51 35.07
N GLY A 301 14.99 9.72 36.11
CA GLY A 301 13.88 9.96 37.05
C GLY A 301 12.50 9.61 36.50
N ILE A 302 12.41 8.86 35.39
CA ILE A 302 11.14 8.53 34.74
C ILE A 302 10.88 7.02 34.82
N PRO A 303 9.85 6.58 35.56
CA PRO A 303 9.56 5.17 35.75
C PRO A 303 9.04 4.51 34.47
N ALA A 304 9.80 3.54 33.93
CA ALA A 304 9.47 2.83 32.69
C ALA A 304 8.78 1.47 32.89
N GLY A 305 8.45 1.12 34.14
CA GLY A 305 8.02 -0.21 34.55
C GLY A 305 9.20 -1.11 34.96
N PRO A 306 8.96 -2.42 35.15
CA PRO A 306 10.02 -3.37 35.47
C PRO A 306 11.06 -3.42 34.34
N ARG A 307 12.33 -3.71 34.69
CA ARG A 307 13.42 -3.91 33.72
C ARG A 307 13.35 -5.31 33.12
N ASP A 308 12.24 -5.60 32.45
CA ASP A 308 11.89 -6.92 31.92
C ASP A 308 12.30 -7.11 30.45
N GLY A 309 12.90 -6.10 29.83
CA GLY A 309 13.28 -6.13 28.42
C GLY A 309 12.09 -6.11 27.45
N LYS A 310 10.87 -5.86 27.94
CA LYS A 310 9.66 -5.77 27.13
C LYS A 310 9.31 -4.32 26.92
N PHE A 311 9.32 -3.87 25.66
CA PHE A 311 8.99 -2.48 25.34
C PHE A 311 7.46 -2.28 25.33
N GLY A 312 6.86 -2.33 26.52
CA GLY A 312 5.41 -2.29 26.71
C GLY A 312 4.81 -0.88 26.84
N PRO A 313 3.51 -0.78 27.16
CA PRO A 313 2.80 0.50 27.30
C PRO A 313 3.46 1.46 28.30
N ARG A 314 3.95 0.93 29.44
CA ARG A 314 4.64 1.73 30.47
C ARG A 314 5.95 2.32 29.97
N THR A 315 6.73 1.55 29.22
CA THR A 315 7.99 2.01 28.63
C THR A 315 7.74 3.05 27.52
N VAL A 316 6.72 2.85 26.69
CA VAL A 316 6.29 3.89 25.72
C VAL A 316 5.91 5.19 26.42
N ARG A 317 5.14 5.11 27.51
CA ARG A 317 4.75 6.29 28.28
C ARG A 317 5.96 6.99 28.91
N ALA A 318 6.92 6.23 29.43
CA ALA A 318 8.16 6.80 29.95
C ALA A 318 8.99 7.51 28.88
N VAL A 319 9.05 6.96 27.66
CA VAL A 319 9.69 7.65 26.53
C VAL A 319 8.98 8.96 26.17
N GLU A 320 7.65 8.98 26.16
CA GLU A 320 6.89 10.22 25.90
C GLU A 320 7.18 11.31 26.93
N LEU A 321 7.21 10.92 28.21
CA LEU A 321 7.54 11.82 29.32
C LEU A 321 8.97 12.32 29.21
N PHE A 322 9.92 11.44 28.90
CA PHE A 322 11.32 11.80 28.71
C PHE A 322 11.49 12.76 27.53
N GLN A 323 10.86 12.46 26.39
CA GLN A 323 10.89 13.35 25.23
C GLN A 323 10.34 14.73 25.57
N LYS A 324 9.20 14.80 26.29
CA LYS A 324 8.62 16.08 26.73
C LYS A 324 9.57 16.85 27.65
N HIS A 325 10.15 16.17 28.64
CA HIS A 325 11.09 16.77 29.60
C HIS A 325 12.38 17.26 28.90
N ALA A 326 12.86 16.53 27.89
CA ALA A 326 14.06 16.89 27.14
C ALA A 326 13.83 17.92 26.01
N GLY A 327 12.63 18.49 25.89
CA GLY A 327 12.29 19.45 24.81
C GLY A 327 12.23 18.81 23.41
N LEU A 328 12.03 17.50 23.33
CA LEU A 328 11.90 16.75 22.09
C LEU A 328 10.42 16.58 21.71
N ARG A 329 10.18 16.25 20.44
CA ARG A 329 8.85 15.81 19.99
C ARG A 329 8.43 14.56 20.76
N SER A 330 7.40 14.71 21.61
CA SER A 330 6.82 13.60 22.37
C SER A 330 5.95 12.73 21.45
N ASP A 331 6.48 11.59 21.03
CA ASP A 331 5.81 10.62 20.16
C ASP A 331 5.91 9.16 20.64
N GLY A 332 6.61 8.90 21.74
CA GLY A 332 6.74 7.59 22.36
C GLY A 332 7.55 6.58 21.53
N ILE A 333 8.16 7.02 20.45
CA ILE A 333 9.08 6.22 19.63
C ILE A 333 10.49 6.64 19.98
N LEU A 334 11.34 5.70 20.41
CA LEU A 334 12.72 6.01 20.76
C LEU A 334 13.52 6.20 19.46
N GLY A 335 13.53 7.44 18.97
CA GLY A 335 14.24 7.90 17.77
C GLY A 335 15.75 8.14 18.01
N PRO A 336 16.56 8.42 16.96
CA PRO A 336 17.98 8.72 17.14
C PRO A 336 18.24 9.90 18.10
N LEU A 337 17.42 10.95 18.04
CA LEU A 337 17.53 12.10 18.95
C LEU A 337 17.21 11.74 20.40
N THR A 338 16.14 10.96 20.62
CA THR A 338 15.77 10.49 21.96
C THR A 338 16.83 9.56 22.52
N CYS A 339 17.35 8.64 21.69
CA CYS A 339 18.43 7.73 22.07
C CYS A 339 19.70 8.47 22.45
N LYS A 340 20.15 9.42 21.60
CA LYS A 340 21.31 10.27 21.88
C LYS A 340 21.14 11.06 23.17
N ARG A 341 19.93 11.51 23.51
CA ARG A 341 19.71 12.20 24.78
C ARG A 341 19.79 11.23 25.98
N LEU A 342 19.34 9.98 25.82
CA LEU A 342 19.42 8.96 26.86
C LEU A 342 20.86 8.48 27.15
N THR A 343 21.84 8.74 26.27
CA THR A 343 23.25 8.39 26.56
C THR A 343 23.80 9.18 27.73
N HIS A 344 23.33 10.42 27.95
CA HIS A 344 23.65 11.20 29.15
C HIS A 344 23.14 10.56 30.45
N TYR A 345 22.20 9.63 30.34
CA TYR A 345 21.66 8.83 31.44
C TYR A 345 22.13 7.38 31.35
N GLY A 346 23.31 7.13 30.78
CA GLY A 346 23.98 5.83 30.77
C GLY A 346 23.39 4.80 29.80
N LEU A 347 22.61 5.21 28.79
CA LEU A 347 22.26 4.31 27.69
C LEU A 347 23.51 4.09 26.81
N PRO A 348 23.94 2.85 26.53
CA PRO A 348 25.11 2.61 25.69
C PRO A 348 24.91 3.21 24.29
N ALA A 349 25.89 3.96 23.79
CA ALA A 349 25.82 4.63 22.49
C ALA A 349 25.57 3.65 21.33
N ALA A 350 26.08 2.42 21.44
CA ALA A 350 25.84 1.33 20.49
C ALA A 350 24.35 0.95 20.33
N THR A 351 23.52 1.26 21.32
CA THR A 351 22.06 1.05 21.26
C THR A 351 21.39 2.01 20.27
N CYS A 352 22.01 3.15 19.96
CA CYS A 352 21.42 4.19 19.12
C CYS A 352 21.64 3.92 17.63
N ARG A 353 20.76 3.09 17.06
CA ARG A 353 20.75 2.74 15.62
C ARG A 353 19.97 3.71 14.76
#